data_AF-A0A364Y589-F1
#
_entry.id   AF-A0A364Y589-F1
#
_cell.length_a   1.000
_cell.length_b   1.000
_cell.length_c   1.000
_cell.angle_alpha   90.00
_cell.angle_beta   90.00
_cell.angle_gamma   90.00
#
_symmetry.space_group_name_H-M   'P 1'
#
loop_
_entity.id
_entity.type
_entity.pdbx_description
1 polymer ?
#
loop_
_entity_poly.entity_id
_entity_poly.type
_entity_poly.pdbx_seq_one_letter_code
_entity_poly.pdbx_strand_id
1 'polypeptide(L)'
;MYVGQVPFRDFGMPLGYGFWLIPFIFFKIFGPYLYSLVIAQAFINFLSLVAFRGILKIFNLSPGQILLSITVMCLSFVMVNFWPWYNHTVFVYELIGLYFLFRYLLRDSKIIWLILAAFFIALTFLTKQDAGGLGMMLTMGILIVDALVTKKFKTLLLYVGFYAVALAVLILPFTAYEFSYWFNFGQSHHFSRINAYDFLSTFFEESLILKLFIIATVIVALVRYPKFKELTADRPYFLFTLFTLGILAQAMIIQVTSFSPATTNFYYNSFAFAFLIYNAGRVMQFEKVWVISLAFLLVLFWRSENYWKYSMKVLGKFLPASFSPPPPSVVSKNTWSSKADQKGGGKPLEWTLTPYRAFKRIKLPVPTVEGIERIKSLSIVKDNPNLKVLNMSNLTPLAHELKYTPEAGENIPLWYHKGVAFFDRESKSLCDKIADQQYDVVLFEAMPDVDNFFPFDVQACLQKHYQKTDSFPSPTGYQTDYIEVYVRPATTVATIAD
;
A
#
# COMPACT_ATOMS: atom_id res chain seq x y z
N MET A 1 14.08 -12.90 -0.26
CA MET A 1 14.85 -12.05 -1.22
C MET A 1 16.26 -11.65 -0.77
N TYR A 2 16.47 -11.01 0.39
CA TYR A 2 17.84 -10.62 0.82
C TYR A 2 18.80 -11.83 0.89
N VAL A 3 18.29 -12.96 1.39
CA VAL A 3 18.95 -14.28 1.48
C VAL A 3 19.08 -15.03 0.14
N GLY A 4 18.79 -14.38 -1.00
CA GLY A 4 18.92 -14.99 -2.33
C GLY A 4 17.65 -15.67 -2.88
N GLN A 5 16.59 -15.78 -2.07
CA GLN A 5 15.30 -16.30 -2.56
C GLN A 5 14.69 -15.41 -3.64
N VAL A 6 14.18 -16.02 -4.71
CA VAL A 6 13.57 -15.42 -5.89
C VAL A 6 12.06 -15.62 -5.86
N PRO A 7 11.25 -14.56 -6.05
CA PRO A 7 9.81 -14.70 -6.10
C PRO A 7 9.31 -15.66 -7.19
N PHE A 8 8.17 -16.30 -6.94
CA PHE A 8 7.51 -17.33 -7.77
C PHE A 8 8.26 -18.66 -7.89
N ARG A 9 9.59 -18.67 -7.71
CA ARG A 9 10.40 -19.89 -7.63
C ARG A 9 10.50 -20.41 -6.20
N ASP A 10 10.91 -19.53 -5.29
CA ASP A 10 11.22 -19.90 -3.91
C ASP A 10 10.07 -19.57 -2.95
N PHE A 11 9.06 -18.82 -3.41
CA PHE A 11 7.81 -18.57 -2.69
C PHE A 11 6.76 -17.94 -3.62
N GLY A 12 5.49 -18.28 -3.42
CA GLY A 12 4.35 -17.65 -4.08
C GLY A 12 4.11 -16.23 -3.56
N MET A 13 3.73 -15.29 -4.43
CA MET A 13 3.36 -13.93 -4.04
C MET A 13 1.93 -13.58 -4.46
N PRO A 14 1.10 -13.05 -3.54
CA PRO A 14 -0.22 -12.54 -3.88
C PRO A 14 -0.18 -11.16 -4.56
N LEU A 15 0.99 -10.52 -4.50
CA LEU A 15 1.25 -9.21 -5.07
C LEU A 15 2.14 -9.32 -6.29
N GLY A 16 1.94 -8.38 -7.21
CA GLY A 16 2.83 -8.26 -8.34
C GLY A 16 4.22 -7.83 -7.87
N TYR A 17 5.26 -8.41 -8.47
CA TYR A 17 6.63 -8.18 -8.03
C TYR A 17 7.10 -6.73 -8.24
N GLY A 18 6.38 -5.92 -9.03
CA GLY A 18 6.65 -4.49 -9.21
C GLY A 18 6.70 -3.72 -7.89
N PHE A 19 5.89 -4.13 -6.90
CA PHE A 19 5.94 -3.56 -5.54
C PHE A 19 7.32 -3.72 -4.90
N TRP A 20 7.96 -4.87 -5.12
CA TRP A 20 9.17 -5.28 -4.42
C TRP A 20 10.46 -4.70 -5.02
N LEU A 21 10.42 -4.12 -6.22
CA LEU A 21 11.62 -3.60 -6.91
C LEU A 21 12.37 -2.57 -6.06
N ILE A 22 11.69 -1.53 -5.59
CA ILE A 22 12.31 -0.48 -4.78
C ILE A 22 12.67 -1.00 -3.38
N PRO A 23 11.78 -1.64 -2.61
CA PRO A 23 12.13 -2.27 -1.33
C PRO A 23 13.36 -3.18 -1.40
N PHE A 24 13.48 -3.99 -2.46
CA PHE A 24 14.61 -4.90 -2.63
C PHE A 24 15.94 -4.17 -2.81
N ILE A 25 15.98 -3.12 -3.63
CA ILE A 25 17.17 -2.28 -3.80
C ILE A 25 17.59 -1.70 -2.45
N PHE A 26 16.64 -1.19 -1.66
CA PHE A 26 16.91 -0.62 -0.34
C PHE A 26 17.34 -1.69 0.67
N PHE A 27 16.82 -2.92 0.59
CA PHE A 27 17.33 -4.04 1.39
C PHE A 27 18.76 -4.44 1.01
N LYS A 28 19.15 -4.35 -0.26
CA LYS A 28 20.53 -4.61 -0.69
C LYS A 28 21.49 -3.52 -0.20
N ILE A 29 21.07 -2.26 -0.19
CA ILE A 29 21.91 -1.12 0.23
C ILE A 29 21.97 -1.00 1.75
N PHE A 30 20.83 -1.07 2.44
CA PHE A 30 20.72 -0.77 3.87
C PHE A 30 20.56 -2.00 4.76
N GLY A 31 20.38 -3.19 4.19
CA GLY A 31 20.10 -4.44 4.91
C GLY A 31 18.60 -4.72 5.07
N PRO A 32 18.22 -5.95 5.47
CA PRO A 32 16.82 -6.42 5.54
C PRO A 32 16.10 -5.94 6.81
N TYR A 33 16.17 -4.64 7.09
CA TYR A 33 15.63 -4.04 8.31
C TYR A 33 14.32 -3.32 8.02
N LEU A 34 13.41 -3.27 8.99
CA LEU A 34 12.15 -2.55 8.83
C LEU A 34 12.35 -1.07 8.51
N TYR A 35 13.40 -0.43 9.03
CA TYR A 35 13.68 0.97 8.67
C TYR A 35 14.07 1.12 7.20
N SER A 36 14.68 0.11 6.56
CA SER A 36 15.02 0.15 5.12
C SER A 36 13.77 0.32 4.27
N LEU A 37 12.65 -0.30 4.69
CA LEU A 37 11.35 -0.11 4.07
C LEU A 37 10.82 1.33 4.24
N VAL A 38 11.04 1.96 5.40
CA VAL A 38 10.66 3.36 5.63
C VAL A 38 11.44 4.30 4.70
N ILE A 39 12.74 4.06 4.50
CA ILE A 39 13.55 4.86 3.57
C ILE A 39 13.08 4.62 2.12
N ALA A 40 12.79 3.36 1.74
CA ALA A 40 12.22 3.03 0.44
C ALA A 40 10.90 3.78 0.20
N GLN A 41 10.00 3.81 1.19
CA GLN A 41 8.74 4.53 1.11
C GLN A 41 8.95 6.05 1.00
N ALA A 42 9.89 6.63 1.73
CA ALA A 42 10.24 8.05 1.59
C ALA A 42 10.75 8.38 0.18
N PHE A 43 11.53 7.49 -0.43
CA PHE A 43 11.98 7.63 -1.80
C PHE A 43 10.83 7.54 -2.81
N ILE A 44 9.91 6.59 -2.66
CA ILE A 44 8.71 6.46 -3.50
C ILE A 44 7.84 7.73 -3.40
N ASN A 45 7.64 8.24 -2.18
CA ASN A 45 6.95 9.50 -1.93
C ASN A 45 7.63 10.67 -2.66
N PHE A 46 8.95 10.77 -2.60
CA PHE A 46 9.71 11.80 -3.33
C PHE A 46 9.50 11.69 -4.84
N LEU A 47 9.58 10.49 -5.41
CA LEU A 47 9.32 10.26 -6.85
C LEU A 47 7.92 10.71 -7.24
N SER A 48 6.90 10.44 -6.41
CA SER A 48 5.53 10.87 -6.65
C SER A 48 5.41 12.40 -6.76
N LEU A 49 6.10 13.14 -5.88
CA LEU A 49 6.07 14.60 -5.86
C LEU A 49 6.82 15.19 -7.07
N VAL A 50 7.93 14.56 -7.47
CA VAL A 50 8.69 14.96 -8.68
C VAL A 50 7.85 14.73 -9.94
N ALA A 51 7.22 13.56 -10.08
CA ALA A 51 6.35 13.24 -11.22
C ALA A 51 5.14 14.17 -11.27
N PHE A 52 4.46 14.37 -10.13
CA PHE A 52 3.30 15.28 -10.05
C PHE A 52 3.68 16.70 -10.44
N ARG A 53 4.75 17.25 -9.84
CA ARG A 53 5.29 18.58 -10.19
C ARG A 53 5.60 18.67 -11.69
N GLY A 54 6.18 17.63 -12.26
CA GLY A 54 6.48 17.54 -13.68
C GLY A 54 5.23 17.66 -14.55
N ILE A 55 4.17 16.93 -14.20
CA ILE A 55 2.87 16.99 -14.88
C ILE A 55 2.28 18.39 -14.79
N LEU A 56 2.25 19.00 -13.61
CA LEU A 56 1.70 20.34 -13.43
C LEU A 56 2.45 21.39 -14.27
N LYS A 57 3.78 21.28 -14.38
CA LYS A 57 4.57 22.12 -15.28
C LYS A 57 4.23 21.89 -16.75
N ILE A 58 4.01 20.64 -17.16
CA ILE A 58 3.61 20.33 -18.55
C ILE A 58 2.30 21.04 -18.89
N PHE A 59 1.35 21.12 -17.95
CA PHE A 59 0.09 21.86 -18.10
C PHE A 59 0.16 23.37 -17.82
N ASN A 60 1.37 23.94 -17.71
CA ASN A 60 1.59 25.39 -17.51
C ASN A 60 1.00 25.96 -16.22
N LEU A 61 0.88 25.17 -15.14
CA LEU A 61 0.56 25.75 -13.85
C LEU A 61 1.70 26.65 -13.37
N SER A 62 1.36 27.79 -12.75
CA SER A 62 2.34 28.71 -12.20
C SER A 62 3.02 28.14 -10.95
N PRO A 63 4.19 28.65 -10.55
CA PRO A 63 4.90 28.16 -9.37
C PRO A 63 4.04 28.14 -8.10
N GLY A 64 3.18 29.15 -7.93
CA GLY A 64 2.29 29.23 -6.77
C GLY A 64 1.20 28.16 -6.78
N GLN A 65 0.59 27.94 -7.95
CA GLN A 65 -0.39 26.86 -8.14
C GLN A 65 0.25 25.49 -7.89
N ILE A 66 1.46 25.26 -8.41
CA ILE A 66 2.23 24.03 -8.19
C ILE A 66 2.50 23.81 -6.71
N LEU A 67 2.96 24.82 -5.97
CA LEU A 67 3.23 24.71 -4.54
C LEU A 67 1.98 24.28 -3.76
N LEU A 68 0.84 24.91 -4.05
CA LEU A 68 -0.42 24.61 -3.39
C LEU A 68 -0.91 23.20 -3.71
N SER A 69 -0.86 22.79 -4.99
CA SER A 69 -1.24 21.42 -5.39
C SER A 69 -0.33 20.35 -4.78
N ILE A 70 0.98 20.58 -4.74
CA ILE A 70 1.94 19.68 -4.06
C ILE A 70 1.64 19.61 -2.56
N THR A 71 1.27 20.72 -1.92
CA THR A 71 0.89 20.75 -0.51
C THR A 71 -0.35 19.87 -0.27
N VAL A 72 -1.37 19.97 -1.13
CA VAL A 72 -2.56 19.10 -1.06
C VAL A 72 -2.17 17.63 -1.24
N MET A 73 -1.27 17.30 -2.17
CA MET A 73 -0.75 15.93 -2.38
C MET A 73 -0.01 15.41 -1.14
N CYS A 74 0.82 16.25 -0.51
CA CYS A 74 1.52 15.91 0.72
C CYS A 74 0.55 15.58 1.86
N LEU A 75 -0.44 16.45 2.08
CA LEU A 75 -1.39 16.32 3.19
C LEU A 75 -2.46 15.24 2.97
N SER A 76 -2.80 14.95 1.72
CA SER A 76 -3.88 14.02 1.38
C SER A 76 -3.39 12.61 1.09
N PHE A 77 -2.18 12.45 0.55
CA PHE A 77 -1.71 11.16 0.06
C PHE A 77 -0.37 10.73 0.66
N VAL A 78 0.67 11.56 0.60
CA VAL A 78 2.02 11.19 1.10
C VAL A 78 2.02 10.96 2.61
N MET A 79 1.42 11.88 3.37
CA MET A 79 1.39 11.79 4.83
C MET A 79 0.59 10.60 5.35
N VAL A 80 -0.46 10.20 4.61
CA VAL A 80 -1.26 9.01 4.93
C VAL A 80 -0.48 7.74 4.60
N ASN A 81 0.24 7.73 3.47
CA ASN A 81 1.04 6.62 2.98
C ASN A 81 2.52 6.76 3.40
N PHE A 82 2.77 6.95 4.70
CA PHE A 82 4.14 7.03 5.24
C PHE A 82 4.78 5.64 5.45
N TRP A 83 3.95 4.58 5.51
CA TRP A 83 4.40 3.19 5.56
C TRP A 83 4.41 2.59 4.14
N PRO A 84 5.24 1.58 3.84
CA PRO A 84 5.23 0.94 2.53
C PRO A 84 3.88 0.29 2.24
N TRP A 85 3.22 0.80 1.21
CA TRP A 85 1.95 0.27 0.71
C TRP A 85 2.07 -0.02 -0.78
N TYR A 86 1.65 -1.21 -1.20
CA TYR A 86 1.62 -1.57 -2.62
C TYR A 86 0.61 -0.71 -3.39
N ASN A 87 -0.52 -0.32 -2.77
CA ASN A 87 -1.50 0.64 -3.30
C ASN A 87 -0.87 2.02 -3.58
N HIS A 88 0.09 2.44 -2.76
CA HIS A 88 0.81 3.67 -3.01
C HIS A 88 1.79 3.52 -4.16
N THR A 89 2.58 2.44 -4.15
CA THR A 89 3.61 2.17 -5.18
C THR A 89 3.00 2.08 -6.59
N VAL A 90 1.86 1.39 -6.73
CA VAL A 90 1.16 1.28 -8.02
C VAL A 90 0.79 2.66 -8.57
N PHE A 91 0.22 3.53 -7.73
CA PHE A 91 -0.13 4.88 -8.14
C PHE A 91 1.11 5.74 -8.49
N VAL A 92 2.23 5.57 -7.80
CA VAL A 92 3.46 6.30 -8.12
C VAL A 92 4.02 5.88 -9.48
N TYR A 93 4.04 4.58 -9.80
CA TYR A 93 4.44 4.14 -11.14
C TYR A 93 3.50 4.67 -12.23
N GLU A 94 2.19 4.66 -11.96
CA GLU A 94 1.20 5.22 -12.88
C GLU A 94 1.48 6.71 -13.14
N LEU A 95 1.74 7.47 -12.08
CA LEU A 95 2.02 8.90 -12.15
C LEU A 95 3.30 9.21 -12.93
N ILE A 96 4.34 8.38 -12.77
CA ILE A 96 5.57 8.48 -13.57
C ILE A 96 5.28 8.16 -15.05
N GLY A 97 4.49 7.12 -15.31
CA GLY A 97 4.05 6.76 -16.67
C GLY A 97 3.27 7.90 -17.35
N LEU A 98 2.31 8.49 -16.64
CA LEU A 98 1.53 9.64 -17.06
C LEU A 98 2.40 10.89 -17.30
N TYR A 99 3.40 11.13 -16.45
CA TYR A 99 4.36 12.21 -16.66
C TYR A 99 5.08 12.08 -18.02
N PHE A 100 5.60 10.89 -18.31
CA PHE A 100 6.28 10.65 -19.59
C PHE A 100 5.32 10.70 -20.78
N LEU A 101 4.10 10.20 -20.61
CA LEU A 101 3.06 10.28 -21.64
C LEU A 101 2.74 11.74 -21.97
N PHE A 102 2.43 12.58 -20.98
CA PHE A 102 2.13 13.99 -21.25
C PHE A 102 3.35 14.76 -21.76
N ARG A 103 4.56 14.39 -21.33
CA ARG A 103 5.79 14.96 -21.89
C ARG A 103 5.89 14.68 -23.38
N TYR A 104 5.62 13.44 -23.81
CA TYR A 104 5.58 13.05 -25.22
C TYR A 104 4.52 13.82 -26.01
N LEU A 105 3.30 13.90 -25.46
CA LEU A 105 2.15 14.47 -26.15
C LEU A 105 2.22 16.00 -26.27
N LEU A 106 2.70 16.70 -25.25
CA LEU A 106 2.56 18.16 -25.14
C LEU A 106 3.88 18.95 -25.21
N ARG A 107 5.05 18.31 -25.05
CA ARG A 107 6.34 19.04 -24.96
C ARG A 107 7.40 18.54 -25.92
N ASP A 108 7.69 17.25 -25.92
CA ASP A 108 8.84 16.67 -26.61
C ASP A 108 8.47 15.28 -27.15
N SER A 109 8.23 15.14 -28.45
CA SER A 109 7.77 13.89 -29.07
C SER A 109 8.88 12.87 -29.33
N LYS A 110 9.96 12.87 -28.54
CA LYS A 110 10.97 11.80 -28.58
C LYS A 110 10.37 10.49 -28.11
N ILE A 111 10.56 9.44 -28.92
CA ILE A 111 10.02 8.09 -28.70
C ILE A 111 10.40 7.51 -27.32
N ILE A 112 11.57 7.87 -26.77
CA ILE A 112 11.99 7.43 -25.43
C ILE A 112 10.96 7.74 -24.35
N TRP A 113 10.25 8.87 -24.43
CA TRP A 113 9.21 9.21 -23.47
C TRP A 113 8.00 8.28 -23.59
N LEU A 114 7.67 7.85 -24.80
CA LEU A 114 6.59 6.88 -25.02
C LEU A 114 6.97 5.48 -24.54
N ILE A 115 8.23 5.06 -24.75
CA ILE A 115 8.79 3.81 -24.21
C ILE A 115 8.72 3.82 -22.68
N LEU A 116 9.20 4.89 -22.05
CA LEU A 116 9.18 5.03 -20.59
C LEU A 116 7.75 5.07 -20.04
N ALA A 117 6.83 5.76 -20.71
CA ALA A 117 5.42 5.76 -20.33
C ALA A 117 4.85 4.34 -20.32
N ALA A 118 5.03 3.60 -21.42
CA ALA A 118 4.56 2.23 -21.54
C ALA A 118 5.20 1.29 -20.51
N PHE A 119 6.51 1.42 -20.26
CA PHE A 119 7.22 0.62 -19.26
C PHE A 119 6.68 0.87 -17.84
N PHE A 120 6.50 2.12 -17.43
CA PHE A 120 6.00 2.42 -16.09
C PHE A 120 4.55 2.00 -15.91
N ILE A 121 3.70 2.09 -16.94
CA ILE A 121 2.33 1.57 -16.86
C ILE A 121 2.30 0.04 -16.81
N ALA A 122 3.22 -0.64 -17.50
CA ALA A 122 3.39 -2.09 -17.35
C ALA A 122 3.83 -2.46 -15.92
N LEU A 123 4.73 -1.67 -15.32
CA LEU A 123 5.10 -1.83 -13.90
C LEU A 123 3.93 -1.57 -12.95
N THR A 124 3.06 -0.60 -13.26
CA THR A 124 1.81 -0.37 -12.52
C THR A 124 0.96 -1.65 -12.52
N PHE A 125 0.71 -2.25 -13.69
CA PHE A 125 -0.02 -3.51 -13.83
C PHE A 125 0.62 -4.66 -13.05
N LEU A 126 1.94 -4.79 -13.15
CA LEU A 126 2.74 -5.79 -12.43
C LEU A 126 3.00 -5.45 -10.95
N THR A 127 2.40 -4.38 -10.44
CA THR A 127 2.37 -4.07 -9.00
C THR A 127 1.02 -4.45 -8.42
N LYS A 128 -0.06 -4.03 -9.10
CA LYS A 128 -1.44 -4.35 -8.71
C LYS A 128 -2.34 -4.34 -9.94
N GLN A 129 -3.03 -5.46 -10.21
CA GLN A 129 -3.76 -5.69 -11.47
C GLN A 129 -4.97 -4.76 -11.65
N ASP A 130 -5.76 -4.53 -10.60
CA ASP A 130 -6.93 -3.65 -10.63
C ASP A 130 -6.51 -2.20 -10.92
N ALA A 131 -5.64 -1.63 -10.09
CA ALA A 131 -5.18 -0.26 -10.23
C ALA A 131 -4.35 -0.07 -11.52
N GLY A 132 -3.51 -1.04 -11.89
CA GLY A 132 -2.74 -0.96 -13.14
C GLY A 132 -3.56 -1.19 -14.40
N GLY A 133 -4.62 -1.99 -14.35
CA GLY A 133 -5.62 -2.05 -15.41
C GLY A 133 -6.30 -0.70 -15.61
N LEU A 134 -6.68 -0.02 -14.53
CA LEU A 134 -7.25 1.34 -14.58
C LEU A 134 -6.24 2.37 -15.12
N GLY A 135 -4.97 2.30 -14.70
CA GLY A 135 -3.91 3.15 -15.26
C GLY A 135 -3.68 2.93 -16.76
N MET A 136 -3.75 1.66 -17.22
CA MET A 136 -3.72 1.33 -18.65
C MET A 136 -4.94 1.91 -19.37
N MET A 137 -6.15 1.77 -18.82
CA MET A 137 -7.37 2.32 -19.40
C MET A 137 -7.32 3.85 -19.49
N LEU A 138 -6.81 4.53 -18.45
CA LEU A 138 -6.63 5.97 -18.44
C LEU A 138 -5.67 6.44 -19.54
N THR A 139 -4.50 5.82 -19.62
CA THR A 139 -3.50 6.17 -20.64
C THR A 139 -3.98 5.87 -22.07
N MET A 140 -4.67 4.74 -22.27
CA MET A 140 -5.30 4.40 -23.55
C MET A 140 -6.41 5.39 -23.90
N GLY A 141 -7.27 5.76 -22.96
CA GLY A 141 -8.32 6.76 -23.17
C GLY A 141 -7.76 8.12 -23.61
N ILE A 142 -6.71 8.58 -22.93
CA ILE A 142 -5.97 9.81 -23.31
C ILE A 142 -5.42 9.69 -24.73
N LEU A 143 -4.75 8.57 -25.06
CA LEU A 143 -4.13 8.36 -26.38
C LEU A 143 -5.16 8.22 -27.51
N ILE A 144 -6.29 7.54 -27.27
CA ILE A 144 -7.38 7.42 -28.23
C ILE A 144 -7.96 8.80 -28.52
N VAL A 145 -8.26 9.57 -27.47
CA VAL A 145 -8.79 10.93 -27.63
C VAL A 145 -7.79 11.82 -28.37
N ASP A 146 -6.51 11.76 -28.00
CA ASP A 146 -5.45 12.50 -28.69
C ASP A 146 -5.32 12.11 -30.18
N ALA A 147 -5.38 10.82 -30.48
CA ALA A 147 -5.34 10.31 -31.85
C ALA A 147 -6.57 10.75 -32.66
N LEU A 148 -7.76 10.80 -32.05
CA LEU A 148 -8.99 11.26 -32.69
C LEU A 148 -8.98 12.77 -32.99
N VAL A 149 -8.42 13.57 -32.07
CA VAL A 149 -8.26 15.03 -32.22
C VAL A 149 -7.19 15.36 -33.26
N THR A 150 -6.03 14.70 -33.18
CA THR A 150 -4.87 15.00 -34.05
C THR A 150 -4.88 14.23 -35.38
N LYS A 151 -5.77 13.23 -35.52
CA LYS A 151 -5.80 12.26 -36.63
C LYS A 151 -4.52 11.43 -36.78
N LYS A 152 -3.76 11.23 -35.70
CA LYS A 152 -2.47 10.50 -35.69
C LYS A 152 -2.51 9.26 -34.80
N PHE A 153 -2.91 8.12 -35.37
CA PHE A 153 -2.98 6.84 -34.65
C PHE A 153 -1.61 6.16 -34.40
N LYS A 154 -0.54 6.62 -35.07
CA LYS A 154 0.81 6.05 -34.91
C LYS A 154 1.27 6.03 -33.45
N THR A 155 1.02 7.09 -32.69
CA THR A 155 1.39 7.17 -31.27
C THR A 155 0.69 6.08 -30.45
N LEU A 156 -0.61 5.87 -30.67
CA LEU A 156 -1.39 4.84 -29.99
C LEU A 156 -0.82 3.44 -30.29
N LEU A 157 -0.57 3.13 -31.56
CA LEU A 157 -0.02 1.83 -31.97
C LEU A 157 1.38 1.57 -31.39
N LEU A 158 2.25 2.58 -31.42
CA LEU A 158 3.59 2.49 -30.82
C LEU A 158 3.52 2.27 -29.31
N TYR A 159 2.63 2.98 -28.61
CA TYR A 159 2.44 2.81 -27.17
C TYR A 159 2.00 1.38 -26.83
N VAL A 160 1.02 0.83 -27.54
CA VAL A 160 0.55 -0.55 -27.35
C VAL A 160 1.68 -1.54 -27.61
N GLY A 161 2.47 -1.34 -28.67
CA GLY A 161 3.63 -2.17 -28.97
C GLY A 161 4.68 -2.14 -27.85
N PHE A 162 5.06 -0.95 -27.36
CA PHE A 162 6.02 -0.82 -26.26
C PHE A 162 5.48 -1.39 -24.94
N TYR A 163 4.18 -1.25 -24.68
CA TYR A 163 3.55 -1.82 -23.49
C TYR A 163 3.59 -3.36 -23.52
N ALA A 164 3.27 -3.97 -24.67
CA ALA A 164 3.36 -5.40 -24.86
C ALA A 164 4.80 -5.92 -24.72
N VAL A 165 5.79 -5.21 -25.29
CA VAL A 165 7.21 -5.55 -25.14
C VAL A 165 7.64 -5.44 -23.67
N ALA A 166 7.24 -4.39 -22.97
CA ALA A 166 7.54 -4.22 -21.55
C ALA A 166 6.98 -5.37 -20.72
N LEU A 167 5.70 -5.74 -20.91
CA LEU A 167 5.10 -6.90 -20.25
C LEU A 167 5.84 -8.20 -20.59
N ALA A 168 6.18 -8.44 -21.86
CA ALA A 168 6.89 -9.64 -22.27
C ALA A 168 8.27 -9.76 -21.57
N VAL A 169 9.07 -8.70 -21.60
CA VAL A 169 10.38 -8.65 -20.93
C VAL A 169 10.27 -8.93 -19.43
N LEU A 170 9.19 -8.44 -18.82
CA LEU A 170 8.94 -8.53 -17.39
C LEU A 170 8.30 -9.86 -16.97
N ILE A 171 7.53 -10.52 -17.83
CA ILE A 171 6.80 -11.76 -17.50
C ILE A 171 7.56 -13.00 -17.93
N LEU A 172 8.14 -13.02 -19.13
CA LEU A 172 8.78 -14.22 -19.71
C LEU A 172 9.85 -14.88 -18.81
N PRO A 173 10.68 -14.13 -18.04
CA PRO A 173 11.64 -14.78 -17.13
C PRO A 173 10.98 -15.61 -16.01
N PHE A 174 9.70 -15.38 -15.72
CA PHE A 174 8.98 -16.04 -14.64
C PHE A 174 7.97 -17.10 -15.12
N THR A 175 7.75 -17.26 -16.43
CA THR A 175 6.80 -18.25 -16.96
C THR A 175 7.26 -19.70 -16.77
N ALA A 176 8.54 -19.92 -16.45
CA ALA A 176 9.06 -21.23 -16.06
C ALA A 176 8.66 -21.65 -14.63
N TYR A 177 8.09 -20.74 -13.85
CA TYR A 177 7.65 -20.96 -12.46
C TYR A 177 6.12 -20.78 -12.34
N GLU A 178 5.55 -20.86 -11.14
CA GLU A 178 4.12 -20.63 -10.87
C GLU A 178 3.70 -19.14 -10.96
N PHE A 179 4.19 -18.38 -11.95
CA PHE A 179 3.81 -16.97 -12.14
C PHE A 179 2.29 -16.79 -12.37
N SER A 180 1.63 -17.77 -12.99
CA SER A 180 0.17 -17.75 -13.19
C SER A 180 -0.61 -17.72 -11.88
N TYR A 181 -0.02 -18.20 -10.78
CA TYR A 181 -0.61 -18.13 -9.44
C TYR A 181 -0.91 -16.69 -9.03
N TRP A 182 -0.10 -15.71 -9.46
CA TRP A 182 -0.37 -14.29 -9.22
C TRP A 182 -1.69 -13.79 -9.85
N PHE A 183 -2.17 -14.44 -10.91
CA PHE A 183 -3.47 -14.14 -11.50
C PHE A 183 -4.64 -14.86 -10.80
N ASN A 184 -4.38 -15.59 -9.70
CA ASN A 184 -5.33 -16.46 -9.03
C ASN A 184 -6.03 -17.42 -10.02
N PHE A 185 -5.33 -17.80 -11.10
CA PHE A 185 -5.90 -18.62 -12.16
C PHE A 185 -6.14 -20.04 -11.63
N GLY A 186 -7.40 -20.49 -11.62
CA GLY A 186 -7.77 -21.84 -11.18
C GLY A 186 -8.17 -21.99 -9.71
N GLN A 187 -8.37 -20.90 -8.97
CA GLN A 187 -8.74 -20.95 -7.54
C GLN A 187 -10.23 -20.62 -7.31
N SER A 188 -11.03 -21.64 -6.97
CA SER A 188 -12.41 -21.48 -6.46
C SER A 188 -12.40 -21.21 -4.94
N HIS A 189 -13.22 -20.34 -4.36
CA HIS A 189 -14.26 -19.47 -4.92
C HIS A 189 -13.84 -18.00 -4.82
N HIS A 190 -13.33 -17.42 -5.91
CA HIS A 190 -13.24 -15.97 -6.00
C HIS A 190 -14.51 -15.44 -6.66
N PHE A 191 -15.31 -14.68 -5.92
CA PHE A 191 -16.34 -13.84 -6.52
C PHE A 191 -15.68 -12.72 -7.33
N SER A 192 -16.32 -12.30 -8.41
CA SER A 192 -15.93 -11.07 -9.11
C SER A 192 -15.90 -9.94 -8.09
N ARG A 193 -14.73 -9.28 -7.93
CA ARG A 193 -14.59 -8.09 -7.08
C ARG A 193 -15.41 -6.90 -7.59
N ILE A 194 -15.96 -7.01 -8.80
CA ILE A 194 -16.90 -6.06 -9.37
C ILE A 194 -18.30 -6.64 -9.17
N ASN A 195 -18.95 -6.16 -8.13
CA ASN A 195 -20.38 -6.34 -7.88
C ASN A 195 -21.06 -5.01 -8.16
N ALA A 196 -22.07 -5.01 -9.04
CA ALA A 196 -22.79 -3.79 -9.39
C ALA A 196 -23.50 -3.17 -8.17
N TYR A 197 -23.98 -3.99 -7.23
CA TYR A 197 -24.58 -3.49 -5.99
C TYR A 197 -23.57 -2.72 -5.15
N ASP A 198 -22.40 -3.32 -4.86
CA ASP A 198 -21.36 -2.68 -4.05
C ASP A 198 -20.84 -1.40 -4.74
N PHE A 199 -20.71 -1.43 -6.08
CA PHE A 199 -20.32 -0.24 -6.82
C PHE A 199 -21.36 0.88 -6.71
N LEU A 200 -22.64 0.57 -6.91
CA LEU A 200 -23.71 1.56 -6.85
C LEU A 200 -23.93 2.07 -5.42
N SER A 201 -23.86 1.21 -4.40
CA SER A 201 -24.01 1.62 -3.00
C SER A 201 -22.87 2.52 -2.59
N THR A 202 -21.60 2.11 -2.77
CA THR A 202 -20.45 2.98 -2.49
C THR A 202 -20.51 4.27 -3.30
N PHE A 203 -20.90 4.20 -4.57
CA PHE A 203 -21.05 5.40 -5.38
C PHE A 203 -22.12 6.33 -4.82
N PHE A 204 -23.33 5.88 -4.49
CA PHE A 204 -24.42 6.78 -4.08
C PHE A 204 -24.36 7.18 -2.60
N GLU A 205 -23.94 6.28 -1.72
CA GLU A 205 -23.92 6.47 -0.26
C GLU A 205 -22.65 7.20 0.22
N GLU A 206 -21.51 6.95 -0.42
CA GLU A 206 -20.22 7.48 0.03
C GLU A 206 -19.69 8.61 -0.87
N SER A 207 -18.45 9.04 -0.60
CA SER A 207 -17.63 9.84 -1.53
C SER A 207 -18.20 11.18 -1.99
N LEU A 208 -18.87 11.92 -1.09
CA LEU A 208 -19.41 13.27 -1.34
C LEU A 208 -18.39 14.22 -1.99
N ILE A 209 -17.17 14.27 -1.47
CA ILE A 209 -16.10 15.16 -1.98
C ILE A 209 -15.67 14.77 -3.40
N LEU A 210 -15.60 13.48 -3.70
CA LEU A 210 -15.22 12.99 -5.03
C LEU A 210 -16.26 13.40 -6.08
N LYS A 211 -17.55 13.23 -5.76
CA LYS A 211 -18.67 13.67 -6.61
C LYS A 211 -18.62 15.18 -6.85
N LEU A 212 -18.39 15.95 -5.79
CA LEU A 212 -18.26 17.40 -5.88
C LEU A 212 -17.13 17.80 -6.84
N PHE A 213 -15.98 17.12 -6.79
CA PHE A 213 -14.88 17.40 -7.72
C PHE A 213 -15.18 17.04 -9.15
N ILE A 214 -15.88 15.94 -9.41
CA ILE A 214 -16.30 15.57 -10.77
C ILE A 214 -17.23 16.64 -11.31
N ILE A 215 -18.28 17.01 -10.56
CA ILE A 215 -19.25 18.04 -10.96
C ILE A 215 -18.55 19.37 -11.19
N ALA A 216 -17.70 19.82 -10.26
CA ALA A 216 -16.97 21.08 -10.38
C ALA A 216 -16.05 21.09 -11.61
N THR A 217 -15.32 19.99 -11.88
CA THR A 217 -14.44 19.87 -13.05
C THR A 217 -15.23 19.98 -14.35
N VAL A 218 -16.38 19.28 -14.45
CA VAL A 218 -17.27 19.32 -15.62
C VAL A 218 -17.86 20.72 -15.82
N ILE A 219 -18.41 21.33 -14.76
CA ILE A 219 -18.98 22.69 -14.84
C ILE A 219 -17.92 23.70 -15.28
N VAL A 220 -16.73 23.68 -14.68
CA VAL A 220 -15.63 24.59 -15.07
C VAL A 220 -15.23 24.39 -16.53
N ALA A 221 -15.18 23.14 -17.01
CA ALA A 221 -14.90 22.85 -18.41
C ALA A 221 -15.98 23.38 -19.36
N LEU A 222 -17.27 23.16 -19.04
CA LEU A 222 -18.40 23.61 -19.85
C LEU A 222 -18.55 25.15 -19.86
N VAL A 223 -18.33 25.81 -18.72
CA VAL A 223 -18.36 27.28 -18.63
C VAL A 223 -17.23 27.90 -19.45
N ARG A 224 -16.03 27.28 -19.41
CA ARG A 224 -14.88 27.77 -20.17
C ARG A 224 -15.01 27.56 -21.67
N TYR A 225 -15.55 26.40 -22.08
CA TYR A 225 -15.73 26.02 -23.47
C TYR A 225 -17.15 25.45 -23.69
N PRO A 226 -18.14 26.32 -23.94
CA PRO A 226 -19.52 25.90 -24.14
C PRO A 226 -19.71 24.96 -25.34
N LYS A 227 -18.83 25.05 -26.34
CA LYS A 227 -18.85 24.19 -27.52
C LYS A 227 -17.71 23.17 -27.47
N PHE A 228 -18.05 21.90 -27.69
CA PHE A 228 -17.06 20.80 -27.69
C PHE A 228 -15.92 20.99 -28.72
N LYS A 229 -16.20 21.62 -29.86
CA LYS A 229 -15.17 21.96 -30.87
C LYS A 229 -14.12 22.93 -30.33
N GLU A 230 -14.50 23.87 -29.47
CA GLU A 230 -13.57 24.83 -28.87
C GLU A 230 -12.71 24.14 -27.81
N LEU A 231 -13.33 23.26 -27.00
CA LEU A 231 -12.62 22.45 -26.03
C LEU A 231 -11.53 21.60 -26.69
N THR A 232 -11.88 20.88 -27.76
CA THR A 232 -10.92 20.02 -28.49
C THR A 232 -9.84 20.79 -29.24
N ALA A 233 -10.08 22.06 -29.58
CA ALA A 233 -9.06 22.94 -30.16
C ALA A 233 -7.99 23.35 -29.14
N ASP A 234 -8.37 23.57 -27.87
CA ASP A 234 -7.41 23.76 -26.76
C ASP A 234 -6.93 22.40 -26.24
N ARG A 235 -6.10 21.74 -27.05
CA ARG A 235 -5.59 20.40 -26.78
C ARG A 235 -4.98 20.23 -25.38
N PRO A 236 -4.08 21.11 -24.87
CA PRO A 236 -3.55 20.98 -23.51
C PRO A 236 -4.64 21.02 -22.43
N TYR A 237 -5.61 21.93 -22.54
CA TYR A 237 -6.69 22.02 -21.58
C TYR A 237 -7.62 20.81 -21.63
N PHE A 238 -7.94 20.34 -22.83
CA PHE A 238 -8.79 19.17 -23.01
C PHE A 238 -8.15 17.91 -22.42
N LEU A 239 -6.86 17.69 -22.68
CA LEU A 239 -6.11 16.58 -22.07
C LEU A 239 -6.01 16.74 -20.56
N PHE A 240 -5.86 17.96 -20.01
CA PHE A 240 -5.84 18.16 -18.56
C PHE A 240 -7.20 17.85 -17.91
N THR A 241 -8.29 18.22 -18.58
CA THR A 241 -9.66 17.93 -18.15
C THR A 241 -9.91 16.42 -18.14
N LEU A 242 -9.59 15.74 -19.25
CA LEU A 242 -9.73 14.28 -19.36
C LEU A 242 -8.86 13.55 -18.33
N PHE A 243 -7.64 14.01 -18.14
CA PHE A 243 -6.73 13.47 -17.13
C PHE A 243 -7.32 13.57 -15.73
N THR A 244 -7.81 14.75 -15.35
CA THR A 244 -8.40 15.00 -14.03
C THR A 244 -9.63 14.13 -13.80
N LEU A 245 -10.53 14.06 -14.78
CA LEU A 245 -11.72 13.20 -14.71
C LEU A 245 -11.36 11.72 -14.66
N GLY A 246 -10.36 11.29 -15.41
CA GLY A 246 -9.86 9.92 -15.40
C GLY A 246 -9.32 9.51 -14.03
N ILE A 247 -8.51 10.36 -13.39
CA ILE A 247 -8.01 10.14 -12.02
C ILE A 247 -9.16 10.08 -11.00
N LEU A 248 -10.18 10.94 -11.14
CA LEU A 248 -11.35 10.94 -10.27
C LEU A 248 -12.20 9.65 -10.45
N ALA A 249 -12.43 9.23 -11.70
CA ALA A 249 -13.13 7.99 -12.01
C ALA A 249 -12.36 6.76 -11.52
N GLN A 250 -11.04 6.75 -11.67
CA GLN A 250 -10.20 5.69 -11.13
C GLN A 250 -10.30 5.61 -9.60
N ALA A 251 -10.23 6.73 -8.89
CA ALA A 251 -10.37 6.74 -7.44
C ALA A 251 -11.73 6.19 -6.98
N MET A 252 -12.80 6.48 -7.72
CA MET A 252 -14.14 5.96 -7.48
C MET A 252 -14.20 4.44 -7.62
N ILE A 253 -13.59 3.88 -8.68
CA ILE A 253 -13.57 2.43 -8.91
C ILE A 253 -12.73 1.73 -7.84
N ILE A 254 -11.55 2.28 -7.51
CA ILE A 254 -10.63 1.66 -6.53
C ILE A 254 -11.24 1.60 -5.13
N GLN A 255 -12.11 2.54 -4.75
CA GLN A 255 -12.82 2.48 -3.46
C GLN A 255 -13.67 1.22 -3.31
N VAL A 256 -14.14 0.66 -4.41
CA VAL A 256 -14.97 -0.55 -4.44
C VAL A 256 -14.11 -1.81 -4.63
N THR A 257 -13.09 -1.74 -5.49
CA THR A 257 -12.27 -2.92 -5.85
C THR A 257 -11.13 -3.21 -4.88
N SER A 258 -10.80 -2.27 -3.99
CA SER A 258 -9.69 -2.38 -3.03
C SER A 258 -10.18 -2.24 -1.59
N PHE A 259 -9.99 -3.28 -0.78
CA PHE A 259 -10.30 -3.32 0.66
C PHE A 259 -9.36 -2.45 1.54
N SER A 260 -8.80 -1.39 0.97
CA SER A 260 -7.94 -0.44 1.69
C SER A 260 -8.77 0.69 2.31
N PRO A 261 -8.34 1.28 3.44
CA PRO A 261 -9.01 2.45 3.99
C PRO A 261 -9.22 3.53 2.93
N ALA A 262 -10.40 4.14 2.85
CA ALA A 262 -10.71 5.14 1.82
C ALA A 262 -9.68 6.29 1.76
N THR A 263 -9.05 6.58 2.89
CA THR A 263 -7.98 7.59 3.04
C THR A 263 -6.73 7.30 2.21
N THR A 264 -6.43 6.03 1.87
CA THR A 264 -5.26 5.69 1.07
C THR A 264 -5.37 6.19 -0.37
N ASN A 265 -6.60 6.43 -0.84
CA ASN A 265 -6.88 6.83 -2.23
C ASN A 265 -7.07 8.34 -2.39
N PHE A 266 -6.83 9.14 -1.36
CA PHE A 266 -7.03 10.59 -1.37
C PHE A 266 -6.06 11.39 -2.26
N TYR A 267 -5.30 10.72 -3.14
CA TYR A 267 -4.51 11.38 -4.19
C TYR A 267 -5.38 12.21 -5.13
N TYR A 268 -6.62 11.81 -5.41
CA TYR A 268 -7.48 12.52 -6.35
C TYR A 268 -7.75 13.99 -5.95
N ASN A 269 -7.69 14.30 -4.64
CA ASN A 269 -7.85 15.66 -4.13
C ASN A 269 -6.85 16.62 -4.77
N SER A 270 -5.59 16.23 -4.95
CA SER A 270 -4.57 17.11 -5.51
C SER A 270 -4.76 17.35 -7.01
N PHE A 271 -5.31 16.40 -7.76
CA PHE A 271 -5.57 16.56 -9.20
C PHE A 271 -6.77 17.46 -9.45
N ALA A 272 -7.88 17.23 -8.76
CA ALA A 272 -9.03 18.11 -8.82
C ALA A 272 -8.67 19.53 -8.35
N PHE A 273 -7.96 19.65 -7.23
CA PHE A 273 -7.48 20.95 -6.75
C PHE A 273 -6.55 21.64 -7.76
N ALA A 274 -5.62 20.92 -8.38
CA ALA A 274 -4.75 21.45 -9.43
C ALA A 274 -5.54 21.98 -10.63
N PHE A 275 -6.57 21.26 -11.06
CA PHE A 275 -7.43 21.69 -12.16
C PHE A 275 -8.25 22.94 -11.80
N LEU A 276 -8.82 22.98 -10.60
CA LEU A 276 -9.60 24.11 -10.12
C LEU A 276 -8.73 25.36 -9.94
N ILE A 277 -7.55 25.21 -9.32
CA ILE A 277 -6.65 26.35 -9.12
C ILE A 277 -6.03 26.84 -10.42
N TYR A 278 -5.79 25.94 -11.39
CA TYR A 278 -5.38 26.31 -12.75
C TYR A 278 -6.41 27.25 -13.40
N ASN A 279 -7.69 26.92 -13.32
CA ASN A 279 -8.76 27.75 -13.86
C ASN A 279 -8.98 29.04 -13.03
N ALA A 280 -8.84 28.98 -11.71
CA ALA A 280 -8.89 30.15 -10.84
C ALA A 280 -7.72 31.13 -11.10
N GLY A 281 -6.60 30.65 -11.64
CA GLY A 281 -5.47 31.48 -12.05
C GLY A 281 -5.80 32.53 -13.12
N ARG A 282 -6.94 32.41 -13.80
CA ARG A 282 -7.44 33.41 -14.74
C ARG A 282 -8.00 34.65 -14.06
N VAL A 283 -8.46 34.51 -12.82
CA VAL A 283 -9.07 35.59 -12.02
C VAL A 283 -8.19 35.99 -10.83
N MET A 284 -7.27 35.13 -10.40
CA MET A 284 -6.36 35.36 -9.28
C MET A 284 -4.90 35.17 -9.68
N GLN A 285 -4.03 36.08 -9.28
CA GLN A 285 -2.59 36.01 -9.51
C GLN A 285 -1.89 35.31 -8.33
N PHE A 286 -1.66 34.01 -8.45
CA PHE A 286 -1.02 33.19 -7.41
C PHE A 286 0.47 33.47 -7.23
N GLU A 287 1.06 34.33 -8.06
CA GLU A 287 2.44 34.80 -7.96
C GLU A 287 2.60 35.85 -6.85
N LYS A 288 1.50 36.51 -6.44
CA LYS A 288 1.51 37.46 -5.33
C LYS A 288 1.67 36.73 -4.00
N VAL A 289 2.70 37.09 -3.25
CA VAL A 289 3.05 36.45 -1.96
C VAL A 289 1.88 36.40 -0.98
N TRP A 290 1.08 37.46 -0.87
CA TRP A 290 -0.07 37.46 0.03
C TRP A 290 -1.19 36.50 -0.41
N VAL A 291 -1.42 36.35 -1.72
CA VAL A 291 -2.43 35.44 -2.28
C VAL A 291 -2.02 34.00 -2.01
N ILE A 292 -0.77 33.65 -2.33
CA ILE A 292 -0.26 32.30 -2.10
C ILE A 292 -0.18 31.97 -0.60
N SER A 293 0.21 32.92 0.26
CA SER A 293 0.23 32.70 1.71
C SER A 293 -1.16 32.47 2.27
N LEU A 294 -2.15 33.27 1.87
CA LEU A 294 -3.54 33.07 2.29
C LEU A 294 -4.08 31.72 1.79
N ALA A 295 -3.87 31.40 0.51
CA ALA A 295 -4.30 30.12 -0.06
C ALA A 295 -3.61 28.93 0.63
N PHE A 296 -2.33 29.05 0.97
CA PHE A 296 -1.59 28.02 1.69
C PHE A 296 -2.15 27.79 3.09
N LEU A 297 -2.45 28.86 3.84
CA LEU A 297 -3.10 28.77 5.15
C LEU A 297 -4.48 28.13 5.07
N LEU A 298 -5.27 28.46 4.05
CA LEU A 298 -6.59 27.83 3.82
C LEU A 298 -6.47 26.35 3.49
N VAL A 299 -5.45 25.94 2.72
CA VAL A 299 -5.17 24.52 2.44
C VAL A 299 -4.76 23.78 3.71
N LEU A 300 -3.89 24.36 4.54
CA LEU A 300 -3.52 23.79 5.84
C LEU A 300 -4.77 23.62 6.72
N PHE A 301 -5.60 24.66 6.83
CA PHE A 301 -6.83 24.62 7.59
C PHE A 301 -7.78 23.51 7.08
N TRP A 302 -8.01 23.44 5.77
CA TRP A 302 -8.88 22.44 5.14
C TRP A 302 -8.40 21.00 5.36
N ARG A 303 -7.09 20.75 5.30
CA ARG A 303 -6.48 19.41 5.47
C ARG A 303 -5.83 19.22 6.83
N SER A 304 -6.38 19.85 7.86
CA SER A 304 -5.82 19.85 9.21
C SER A 304 -5.88 18.50 9.92
N GLU A 305 -6.87 17.66 9.61
CA GLU A 305 -7.12 16.37 10.27
C GLU A 305 -5.84 15.53 10.47
N ASN A 306 -5.05 15.35 9.41
CA ASN A 306 -3.90 14.45 9.42
C ASN A 306 -2.77 14.98 10.29
N TYR A 307 -2.33 16.22 10.08
CA TYR A 307 -1.19 16.77 10.84
C TYR A 307 -1.57 17.26 12.23
N TRP A 308 -2.83 17.61 12.46
CA TRP A 308 -3.31 18.03 13.77
C TRP A 308 -3.14 16.92 14.80
N LYS A 309 -3.43 15.66 14.45
CA LYS A 309 -3.21 14.50 15.33
C LYS A 309 -1.77 14.37 15.83
N TYR A 310 -0.79 14.65 14.97
CA TYR A 310 0.62 14.63 15.36
C TYR A 310 1.02 15.90 16.13
N SER A 311 0.46 17.05 15.72
CA SER A 311 0.66 18.33 16.40
C SER A 311 0.17 18.26 17.84
N MET A 312 -0.98 17.64 18.11
CA MET A 312 -1.52 17.41 19.46
C MET A 312 -0.54 16.67 20.36
N LYS A 313 0.20 15.67 19.85
CA LYS A 313 1.21 14.95 20.65
C LYS A 313 2.39 15.84 21.04
N VAL A 314 2.74 16.79 20.19
CA VAL A 314 3.83 17.75 20.45
C VAL A 314 3.33 18.85 21.37
N LEU A 315 2.21 19.50 21.01
CA LEU A 315 1.58 20.57 21.79
C LEU A 315 1.16 20.10 23.18
N GLY A 316 0.66 18.87 23.34
CA GLY A 316 0.33 18.31 24.65
C GLY A 316 1.51 18.16 25.60
N LYS A 317 2.75 18.10 25.08
CA LYS A 317 3.95 18.12 25.92
C LYS A 317 4.30 19.54 26.41
N PHE A 318 3.97 20.56 25.62
CA PHE A 318 4.29 21.96 25.93
C PHE A 318 3.15 22.68 26.65
N LEU A 319 1.90 22.32 26.38
CA LEU A 319 0.68 22.95 26.88
C LEU A 319 -0.31 21.88 27.38
N PRO A 320 0.06 21.09 28.40
CA PRO A 320 -0.74 19.95 28.86
C PRO A 320 -2.14 20.37 29.34
N ALA A 321 -2.28 21.53 30.00
CA ALA A 321 -3.57 22.00 30.51
C ALA A 321 -4.61 22.24 29.40
N SER A 322 -4.19 22.65 28.20
CA SER A 322 -5.08 22.98 27.09
C SER A 322 -5.33 21.80 26.13
N PHE A 323 -4.45 20.80 26.15
CA PHE A 323 -4.46 19.70 25.17
C PHE A 323 -4.59 18.31 25.81
N SER A 324 -4.74 18.22 27.13
CA SER A 324 -5.09 16.96 27.79
C SER A 324 -6.56 16.62 27.56
N PRO A 325 -6.90 15.34 27.33
CA PRO A 325 -8.30 14.93 27.32
C PRO A 325 -8.95 15.26 28.67
N PRO A 326 -10.24 15.66 28.67
CA PRO A 326 -10.96 15.93 29.91
C PRO A 326 -11.00 14.68 30.81
N PRO A 327 -11.11 14.85 32.14
CA PRO A 327 -11.23 13.73 33.06
C PRO A 327 -12.39 12.79 32.66
N PRO A 328 -12.28 11.47 32.90
CA PRO A 328 -13.35 10.51 32.57
C PRO A 328 -14.71 10.87 33.20
N SER A 329 -14.70 11.58 34.33
CA SER A 329 -15.89 12.05 35.05
C SER A 329 -16.62 13.23 34.39
N VAL A 330 -16.03 13.87 33.38
CA VAL A 330 -16.63 15.02 32.69
C VAL A 330 -17.20 14.57 31.36
N VAL A 331 -18.49 14.80 31.12
CA VAL A 331 -19.13 14.52 29.84
C VAL A 331 -18.51 15.40 28.74
N SER A 332 -17.96 14.76 27.73
CA SER A 332 -17.24 15.36 26.61
C SER A 332 -17.42 14.49 25.38
N LYS A 333 -16.97 14.94 24.20
CA LYS A 333 -16.94 14.12 22.98
C LYS A 333 -16.21 12.78 23.14
N ASN A 334 -15.31 12.65 24.12
CA ASN A 334 -14.57 11.42 24.40
C ASN A 334 -15.21 10.53 25.47
N THR A 335 -16.19 11.03 26.22
CA THR A 335 -16.77 10.37 27.41
C THR A 335 -18.30 10.24 27.35
N TRP A 336 -18.96 10.83 26.34
CA TRP A 336 -20.43 10.79 26.18
C TRP A 336 -20.97 9.45 25.64
N SER A 337 -20.15 8.62 24.99
CA SER A 337 -20.60 7.33 24.45
C SER A 337 -20.20 6.19 25.38
N SER A 338 -21.17 5.36 25.78
CA SER A 338 -20.95 4.07 26.47
C SER A 338 -20.10 3.05 25.69
N LYS A 339 -19.67 3.38 24.46
CA LYS A 339 -18.76 2.56 23.65
C LYS A 339 -17.38 2.38 24.29
N ALA A 340 -17.00 3.21 25.27
CA ALA A 340 -15.82 2.98 26.09
C ALA A 340 -15.90 1.65 26.87
N ASP A 341 -17.10 1.17 27.18
CA ASP A 341 -17.33 -0.08 27.91
C ASP A 341 -17.49 -1.31 26.98
N GLN A 342 -17.68 -1.13 25.67
CA GLN A 342 -17.95 -2.23 24.72
C GLN A 342 -16.77 -2.61 23.82
N LYS A 343 -15.72 -1.77 23.70
CA LYS A 343 -14.45 -2.17 23.08
C LYS A 343 -13.43 -2.35 24.20
N GLY A 344 -13.26 -3.60 24.65
CA GLY A 344 -12.32 -4.06 25.68
C GLY A 344 -11.44 -2.96 26.30
N GLY A 345 -11.83 -2.46 27.46
CA GLY A 345 -11.14 -1.41 28.22
C GLY A 345 -9.80 -1.86 28.81
N GLY A 346 -8.93 -2.49 28.03
CA GLY A 346 -7.56 -2.74 28.47
C GLY A 346 -6.76 -1.44 28.47
N LYS A 347 -5.82 -1.29 29.41
CA LYS A 347 -4.85 -0.19 29.39
C LYS A 347 -4.10 -0.20 28.04
N PRO A 348 -3.81 0.96 27.43
CA PRO A 348 -2.98 1.02 26.23
C PRO A 348 -1.65 0.30 26.49
N LEU A 349 -1.22 -0.55 25.56
CA LEU A 349 0.07 -1.22 25.67
C LEU A 349 1.18 -0.16 25.70
N GLU A 350 2.16 -0.35 26.59
CA GLU A 350 3.36 0.48 26.60
C GLU A 350 4.27 0.09 25.44
N TRP A 351 4.82 1.10 24.75
CA TRP A 351 5.68 0.90 23.56
C TRP A 351 7.11 1.33 23.86
N THR A 352 8.07 0.43 23.66
CA THR A 352 9.50 0.70 23.86
C THR A 352 10.28 0.56 22.55
N LEU A 353 11.45 1.20 22.49
CA LEU A 353 12.40 0.96 21.40
C LEU A 353 12.99 -0.43 21.55
N THR A 354 13.12 -1.13 20.43
CA THR A 354 13.66 -2.49 20.45
C THR A 354 15.20 -2.48 20.49
N PRO A 355 15.83 -3.44 21.18
CA PRO A 355 17.29 -3.63 21.13
C PRO A 355 17.75 -4.39 19.87
N TYR A 356 16.81 -5.02 19.15
CA TYR A 356 17.07 -5.91 18.02
C TYR A 356 17.47 -5.15 16.76
N ARG A 357 18.41 -5.72 16.00
CA ARG A 357 18.95 -5.06 14.80
C ARG A 357 17.91 -5.00 13.68
N ALA A 358 17.13 -6.07 13.49
CA ALA A 358 16.03 -6.16 12.54
C ALA A 358 14.94 -5.10 12.74
N PHE A 359 14.76 -4.67 13.99
CA PHE A 359 13.77 -3.70 14.44
C PHE A 359 14.39 -2.34 14.80
N LYS A 360 15.62 -2.05 14.36
CA LYS A 360 16.32 -0.80 14.68
C LYS A 360 15.45 0.42 14.42
N ARG A 361 15.27 1.27 15.45
CA ARG A 361 14.42 2.48 15.46
C ARG A 361 12.91 2.22 15.29
N ILE A 362 12.48 0.97 15.43
CA ILE A 362 11.07 0.58 15.50
C ILE A 362 10.71 0.35 16.97
N LYS A 363 9.54 0.85 17.35
CA LYS A 363 8.94 0.57 18.66
C LYS A 363 8.05 -0.65 18.56
N LEU A 364 8.07 -1.49 19.60
CA LEU A 364 7.15 -2.60 19.78
C LEU A 364 6.51 -2.51 21.18
N PRO A 365 5.37 -3.18 21.40
CA PRO A 365 4.83 -3.33 22.75
C PRO A 365 5.86 -4.01 23.67
N VAL A 366 5.98 -3.53 24.92
CA VAL A 366 6.92 -4.11 25.90
C VAL A 366 6.73 -5.63 26.04
N PRO A 367 5.49 -6.16 26.19
CA PRO A 367 5.27 -7.61 26.28
C PRO A 367 5.74 -8.39 25.05
N THR A 368 5.69 -7.78 23.85
CA THR A 368 6.20 -8.39 22.62
C THR A 368 7.72 -8.45 22.63
N VAL A 369 8.41 -7.40 23.10
CA VAL A 369 9.87 -7.40 23.22
C VAL A 369 10.34 -8.47 24.20
N GLU A 370 9.66 -8.59 25.34
CA GLU A 370 9.91 -9.64 26.33
C GLU A 370 9.64 -11.04 25.77
N GLY A 371 8.56 -11.21 25.00
CA GLY A 371 8.24 -12.46 24.31
C GLY A 371 9.35 -12.89 23.35
N ILE A 372 9.92 -11.95 22.59
CA ILE A 372 11.07 -12.23 21.71
C ILE A 372 12.30 -12.66 22.52
N GLU A 373 12.58 -12.03 23.67
CA GLU A 373 13.70 -12.48 24.53
C GLU A 373 13.43 -13.88 25.10
N ARG A 374 12.19 -14.20 25.47
CA ARG A 374 11.83 -15.56 25.92
C ARG A 374 12.04 -16.59 24.81
N ILE A 375 11.65 -16.31 23.56
CA ILE A 375 11.93 -17.17 22.41
C ILE A 375 13.45 -17.38 22.24
N LYS A 376 14.24 -16.29 22.26
CA LYS A 376 15.70 -16.38 22.18
C LYS A 376 16.32 -17.14 23.35
N SER A 377 15.62 -17.21 24.48
CA SER A 377 16.11 -17.90 25.67
C SER A 377 15.94 -19.42 25.63
N LEU A 378 15.06 -19.94 24.77
CA LEU A 378 14.79 -21.37 24.62
C LEU A 378 16.06 -22.14 24.23
N SER A 379 16.30 -23.29 24.87
CA SER A 379 17.46 -24.15 24.60
C SER A 379 17.52 -24.57 23.13
N ILE A 380 16.39 -25.00 22.57
CA ILE A 380 16.29 -25.40 21.16
C ILE A 380 16.69 -24.29 20.18
N VAL A 381 16.54 -23.01 20.56
CA VAL A 381 16.92 -21.85 19.75
C VAL A 381 18.39 -21.50 19.91
N LYS A 382 18.93 -21.60 21.14
CA LYS A 382 20.34 -21.29 21.43
C LYS A 382 21.30 -22.36 20.91
N ASP A 383 20.91 -23.62 21.05
CA ASP A 383 21.82 -24.76 20.92
C ASP A 383 21.74 -25.41 19.52
N ASN A 384 20.78 -25.01 18.69
CA ASN A 384 20.58 -25.58 17.35
C ASN A 384 21.02 -24.60 16.23
N PRO A 385 22.18 -24.83 15.58
CA PRO A 385 22.62 -24.01 14.45
C PRO A 385 21.77 -24.21 13.18
N ASN A 386 21.01 -25.30 13.09
CA ASN A 386 20.15 -25.65 11.96
C ASN A 386 18.67 -25.48 12.32
N LEU A 387 18.35 -24.45 13.10
CA LEU A 387 17.01 -24.16 13.60
C LEU A 387 15.99 -24.07 12.45
N LYS A 388 14.97 -24.92 12.49
CA LYS A 388 13.84 -24.88 11.56
C LYS A 388 12.66 -24.16 12.22
N VAL A 389 12.35 -22.97 11.71
CA VAL A 389 11.26 -22.14 12.24
C VAL A 389 10.17 -21.95 11.20
N LEU A 390 8.93 -22.27 11.56
CA LEU A 390 7.74 -21.81 10.85
C LEU A 390 7.25 -20.52 11.51
N ASN A 391 7.32 -19.40 10.79
CA ASN A 391 6.93 -18.09 11.33
C ASN A 391 5.67 -17.58 10.62
N MET A 392 4.52 -17.93 11.19
CA MET A 392 3.20 -17.44 10.80
C MET A 392 2.79 -16.26 11.70
N SER A 393 3.61 -15.20 11.67
CA SER A 393 3.34 -13.97 12.42
C SER A 393 3.88 -12.74 11.70
N ASN A 394 3.47 -11.56 12.17
CA ASN A 394 4.01 -10.26 11.79
C ASN A 394 5.45 -10.03 12.27
N LEU A 395 6.04 -10.97 13.02
CA LEU A 395 7.45 -10.96 13.42
C LEU A 395 8.37 -11.65 12.39
N THR A 396 8.06 -11.55 11.10
CA THR A 396 8.91 -12.07 10.01
C THR A 396 10.38 -11.62 10.07
N PRO A 397 10.76 -10.44 10.61
CA PRO A 397 12.17 -10.06 10.74
C PRO A 397 12.96 -10.94 11.74
N LEU A 398 12.30 -11.80 12.53
CA LEU A 398 12.99 -12.72 13.44
C LEU A 398 13.88 -13.73 12.74
N ALA A 399 13.69 -14.00 11.44
CA ALA A 399 14.64 -14.79 10.65
C ALA A 399 16.07 -14.25 10.77
N HIS A 400 16.23 -12.92 10.80
CA HIS A 400 17.53 -12.28 10.98
C HIS A 400 18.05 -12.39 12.42
N GLU A 401 17.19 -12.19 13.43
CA GLU A 401 17.60 -12.18 14.84
C GLU A 401 17.88 -13.58 15.40
N LEU A 402 17.10 -14.58 14.96
CA LEU A 402 17.24 -15.99 15.34
C LEU A 402 18.15 -16.78 14.38
N LYS A 403 18.62 -16.14 13.29
CA LYS A 403 19.54 -16.70 12.28
C LYS A 403 19.05 -18.00 11.62
N TYR A 404 17.74 -18.18 11.46
CA TYR A 404 17.20 -19.29 10.67
C TYR A 404 16.98 -18.86 9.21
N THR A 405 16.97 -19.84 8.31
CA THR A 405 16.62 -19.62 6.90
C THR A 405 15.11 -19.84 6.73
N PRO A 406 14.33 -18.85 6.26
CA PRO A 406 12.93 -19.05 5.96
C PRO A 406 12.75 -20.18 4.95
N GLU A 407 11.66 -20.93 5.08
CA GLU A 407 11.34 -21.99 4.13
C GLU A 407 11.23 -21.44 2.69
N ALA A 408 11.61 -22.26 1.72
CA ALA A 408 11.54 -21.94 0.30
C ALA A 408 10.90 -23.08 -0.48
N GLY A 409 10.15 -22.74 -1.51
CA GLY A 409 9.55 -23.64 -2.47
C GLY A 409 8.40 -22.97 -3.20
N GLU A 410 8.04 -23.50 -4.37
CA GLU A 410 6.96 -22.96 -5.21
C GLU A 410 5.62 -22.91 -4.47
N ASN A 411 5.38 -23.88 -3.58
CA ASN A 411 4.17 -23.99 -2.76
C ASN A 411 4.25 -23.26 -1.41
N ILE A 412 5.31 -22.48 -1.14
CA ILE A 412 5.45 -21.71 0.10
C ILE A 412 4.94 -20.29 -0.15
N PRO A 413 3.88 -19.84 0.53
CA PRO A 413 3.37 -18.51 0.28
C PRO A 413 4.16 -17.45 1.05
N LEU A 414 4.27 -16.25 0.48
CA LEU A 414 4.90 -15.12 1.15
C LEU A 414 4.14 -14.70 2.42
N TRP A 415 2.81 -14.78 2.37
CA TRP A 415 1.88 -14.42 3.44
C TRP A 415 0.89 -15.55 3.68
N TYR A 416 0.37 -15.67 4.89
CA TYR A 416 -0.48 -16.80 5.28
C TYR A 416 -1.98 -16.49 5.26
N HIS A 417 -2.39 -15.35 4.69
CA HIS A 417 -3.80 -14.95 4.61
C HIS A 417 -4.58 -15.88 3.67
N LYS A 418 -5.54 -16.63 4.24
CA LYS A 418 -6.37 -17.58 3.51
C LYS A 418 -7.21 -16.89 2.45
N GLY A 419 -7.23 -17.41 1.22
CA GLY A 419 -7.96 -16.82 0.09
C GLY A 419 -7.27 -15.62 -0.56
N VAL A 420 -6.07 -15.25 -0.11
CA VAL A 420 -5.23 -14.20 -0.74
C VAL A 420 -3.94 -14.79 -1.28
N ALA A 421 -3.16 -15.46 -0.41
CA ALA A 421 -1.89 -16.07 -0.76
C ALA A 421 -1.79 -17.53 -0.32
N PHE A 422 -2.65 -17.92 0.62
CA PHE A 422 -2.69 -19.22 1.27
C PHE A 422 -4.05 -19.87 0.96
N PHE A 423 -4.08 -21.13 0.56
CA PHE A 423 -5.31 -21.84 0.23
C PHE A 423 -5.33 -23.22 0.90
N ASP A 424 -6.36 -24.01 0.61
CA ASP A 424 -6.52 -25.33 1.24
C ASP A 424 -5.36 -26.28 0.90
N ARG A 425 -4.73 -26.12 -0.26
CA ARG A 425 -3.50 -26.84 -0.64
C ARG A 425 -2.37 -26.54 0.35
N GLU A 426 -2.11 -25.27 0.62
CA GLU A 426 -1.07 -24.83 1.55
C GLU A 426 -1.44 -25.21 2.99
N SER A 427 -2.71 -25.10 3.37
CA SER A 427 -3.19 -25.55 4.70
C SER A 427 -2.89 -27.03 4.92
N LYS A 428 -3.27 -27.88 3.97
CA LYS A 428 -3.02 -29.32 4.04
C LYS A 428 -1.52 -29.63 4.09
N SER A 429 -0.74 -29.08 3.16
CA SER A 429 0.71 -29.27 3.11
C SER A 429 1.38 -28.86 4.42
N LEU A 430 0.95 -27.74 5.01
CA LEU A 430 1.51 -27.27 6.27
C LEU A 430 1.11 -28.15 7.45
N CYS A 431 -0.16 -28.61 7.50
CA CYS A 431 -0.62 -29.57 8.50
C CYS A 431 0.15 -30.89 8.42
N ASP A 432 0.42 -31.41 7.23
CA ASP A 432 1.20 -32.64 7.04
C ASP A 432 2.63 -32.46 7.61
N LYS A 433 3.29 -31.33 7.32
CA LYS A 433 4.62 -31.00 7.89
C LYS A 433 4.61 -30.80 9.40
N ILE A 434 3.52 -30.27 9.94
CA ILE A 434 3.30 -30.13 11.39
C ILE A 434 3.13 -31.52 12.01
N ALA A 435 2.32 -32.40 11.41
CA ALA A 435 2.15 -33.77 11.89
C ALA A 435 3.47 -34.55 11.89
N ASP A 436 4.29 -34.35 10.85
CA ASP A 436 5.65 -34.91 10.70
C ASP A 436 6.70 -34.23 11.58
N GLN A 437 6.30 -33.27 12.41
CA GLN A 437 7.18 -32.52 13.32
C GLN A 437 8.39 -31.89 12.61
N GLN A 438 8.23 -31.35 11.40
CA GLN A 438 9.37 -30.84 10.61
C GLN A 438 10.02 -29.57 11.16
N TYR A 439 9.34 -28.84 12.06
CA TYR A 439 9.80 -27.57 12.63
C TYR A 439 10.24 -27.77 14.08
N ASP A 440 11.23 -26.99 14.52
CA ASP A 440 11.71 -26.97 15.90
C ASP A 440 10.87 -26.00 16.73
N VAL A 441 10.56 -24.84 16.15
CA VAL A 441 9.74 -23.78 16.72
C VAL A 441 8.72 -23.32 15.70
N VAL A 442 7.47 -23.13 16.14
CA VAL A 442 6.43 -22.49 15.34
C VAL A 442 5.93 -21.24 16.06
N LEU A 443 5.92 -20.12 15.36
CA LEU A 443 5.29 -18.88 15.80
C LEU A 443 3.96 -18.75 15.06
N PHE A 444 2.85 -18.74 15.78
CA PHE A 444 1.52 -18.57 15.21
C PHE A 444 0.86 -17.33 15.80
N GLU A 445 0.46 -16.38 14.98
CA GLU A 445 -0.28 -15.20 15.42
C GLU A 445 -1.79 -15.41 15.27
N ALA A 446 -2.50 -15.36 16.39
CA ALA A 446 -3.95 -15.39 16.41
C ALA A 446 -4.49 -13.95 16.33
N MET A 447 -5.28 -13.68 15.30
CA MET A 447 -5.93 -12.39 15.04
C MET A 447 -7.45 -12.60 14.89
N PRO A 448 -8.20 -12.79 15.99
CA PRO A 448 -9.60 -13.20 15.93
C PRO A 448 -10.52 -12.16 15.28
N ASP A 449 -10.10 -10.88 15.26
CA ASP A 449 -10.88 -9.79 14.67
C ASP A 449 -10.60 -9.59 13.17
N VAL A 450 -9.64 -10.33 12.59
CA VAL A 450 -9.29 -10.27 11.17
C VAL A 450 -9.49 -11.65 10.57
N ASP A 451 -10.58 -11.78 9.83
CA ASP A 451 -10.98 -13.07 9.26
C ASP A 451 -9.84 -13.68 8.43
N ASN A 452 -9.49 -14.92 8.77
CA ASN A 452 -8.55 -15.77 8.02
C ASN A 452 -7.15 -15.19 7.73
N PHE A 453 -6.66 -14.19 8.48
CA PHE A 453 -5.32 -13.63 8.25
C PHE A 453 -4.20 -14.64 8.55
N PHE A 454 -4.35 -15.40 9.62
CA PHE A 454 -3.62 -16.64 9.88
C PHE A 454 -4.64 -17.76 10.09
N PRO A 455 -4.59 -18.87 9.33
CA PRO A 455 -5.70 -19.82 9.30
C PRO A 455 -5.79 -20.65 10.60
N PHE A 456 -6.96 -20.63 11.24
CA PHE A 456 -7.20 -21.33 12.51
C PHE A 456 -7.23 -22.87 12.39
N ASP A 457 -7.43 -23.40 11.18
CA ASP A 457 -7.25 -24.83 10.88
C ASP A 457 -5.79 -25.26 11.09
N VAL A 458 -4.82 -24.42 10.72
CA VAL A 458 -3.40 -24.66 11.02
C VAL A 458 -3.11 -24.57 12.52
N GLN A 459 -3.71 -23.61 13.23
CA GLN A 459 -3.60 -23.53 14.69
C GLN A 459 -4.09 -24.82 15.37
N ALA A 460 -5.25 -25.32 14.95
CA ALA A 460 -5.81 -26.56 15.48
C ALA A 460 -4.90 -27.77 15.20
N CYS A 461 -4.17 -27.79 14.09
CA CYS A 461 -3.14 -28.79 13.82
C CYS A 461 -1.95 -28.64 14.77
N LEU A 462 -1.44 -27.42 14.98
CA LEU A 462 -0.34 -27.15 15.92
C LEU A 462 -0.65 -27.63 17.34
N GLN A 463 -1.86 -27.36 17.83
CA GLN A 463 -2.30 -27.77 19.17
C GLN A 463 -2.35 -29.30 19.35
N LYS A 464 -2.45 -30.08 18.27
CA LYS A 464 -2.43 -31.55 18.30
C LYS A 464 -1.02 -32.14 18.32
N HIS A 465 -0.07 -31.51 17.63
CA HIS A 465 1.24 -32.10 17.34
C HIS A 465 2.43 -31.42 18.04
N TYR A 466 2.24 -30.20 18.53
CA TYR A 466 3.26 -29.40 19.21
C TYR A 466 2.80 -28.95 20.59
N GLN A 467 3.76 -28.66 21.46
CA GLN A 467 3.49 -28.10 22.78
C GLN A 467 3.52 -26.57 22.73
N LYS A 468 2.41 -25.91 23.09
CA LYS A 468 2.40 -24.47 23.33
C LYS A 468 3.19 -24.17 24.62
N THR A 469 4.25 -23.38 24.50
CA THR A 469 5.17 -23.08 25.62
C THR A 469 5.08 -21.62 26.09
N ASP A 470 4.60 -20.71 25.24
CA ASP A 470 4.46 -19.29 25.56
C ASP A 470 3.35 -18.64 24.73
N SER A 471 2.91 -17.46 25.16
CA SER A 471 1.96 -16.61 24.46
C SER A 471 2.18 -15.15 24.86
N PHE A 472 2.23 -14.22 23.90
CA PHE A 472 2.39 -12.80 24.19
C PHE A 472 1.71 -11.90 23.15
N PRO A 473 1.40 -10.63 23.47
CA PRO A 473 0.75 -9.71 22.54
C PRO A 473 1.48 -9.53 21.20
N SER A 474 0.71 -9.42 20.12
CA SER A 474 1.22 -9.16 18.77
C SER A 474 1.92 -7.80 18.65
N PRO A 475 2.89 -7.65 17.71
CA PRO A 475 3.45 -6.35 17.35
C PRO A 475 2.43 -5.33 16.82
N THR A 476 1.22 -5.73 16.42
CA THR A 476 0.14 -4.82 15.96
C THR A 476 -0.36 -3.92 17.09
N GLY A 477 -0.28 -4.40 18.33
CA GLY A 477 -0.74 -3.69 19.53
C GLY A 477 -2.26 -3.74 19.74
N TYR A 478 -3.00 -4.53 18.95
CA TYR A 478 -4.39 -4.86 19.26
C TYR A 478 -4.43 -5.81 20.46
N GLN A 479 -5.36 -5.59 21.38
CA GLN A 479 -5.42 -6.33 22.65
C GLN A 479 -5.88 -7.78 22.47
N THR A 480 -6.59 -8.06 21.38
CA THR A 480 -7.12 -9.36 20.99
C THR A 480 -6.10 -10.18 20.20
N ASP A 481 -5.03 -9.55 19.69
CA ASP A 481 -4.02 -10.21 18.87
C ASP A 481 -2.86 -10.72 19.74
N TYR A 482 -2.50 -11.98 19.58
CA TYR A 482 -1.40 -12.61 20.32
C TYR A 482 -0.60 -13.57 19.45
N ILE A 483 0.67 -13.72 19.76
CA ILE A 483 1.58 -14.70 19.20
C ILE A 483 1.70 -15.85 20.18
N GLU A 484 1.47 -17.04 19.68
CA GLU A 484 1.68 -18.31 20.36
C GLU A 484 3.00 -18.92 19.93
N VAL A 485 3.73 -19.48 20.89
CA VAL A 485 5.01 -20.16 20.64
C VAL A 485 4.83 -21.64 20.89
N TYR A 486 4.98 -22.43 19.83
CA TYR A 486 4.92 -23.88 19.86
C TYR A 486 6.32 -24.47 19.67
N VAL A 487 6.66 -25.48 20.46
CA VAL A 487 7.95 -26.19 20.37
C VAL A 487 7.68 -27.65 20.10
N ARG A 488 8.54 -28.27 19.30
CA ARG A 488 8.46 -29.72 19.05
C ARG A 488 8.50 -30.47 20.38
N PRO A 489 7.59 -31.42 20.63
CA PRO A 489 7.65 -32.24 21.83
C PRO A 489 9.00 -32.95 21.90
N ALA A 490 9.61 -33.01 23.08
CA ALA A 490 10.80 -33.84 23.27
C ALA A 490 10.41 -35.26 22.90
N THR A 491 11.11 -35.86 21.92
CA THR A 491 10.90 -37.26 21.58
C THR A 491 11.20 -38.05 22.85
N THR A 492 10.18 -38.63 23.47
CA THR A 492 10.39 -39.68 24.47
C THR A 492 11.09 -40.79 23.71
N VAL A 493 12.42 -40.83 23.78
CA VAL A 493 13.18 -42.00 23.39
C VAL A 493 12.62 -43.08 24.30
N ALA A 494 11.77 -43.95 23.75
CA ALA A 494 11.45 -45.20 24.40
C ALA A 494 12.80 -45.88 24.57
N THR A 495 13.34 -45.84 25.79
CA THR A 495 14.37 -46.77 26.22
C THR A 495 13.74 -48.14 26.05
N ILE A 496 14.03 -48.76 24.90
CA ILE A 496 13.93 -50.20 24.76
C ILE A 496 14.96 -50.71 25.77
N ALA A 497 14.46 -51.10 26.94
CA ALA A 497 15.25 -51.85 27.89
C ALA A 497 15.47 -53.22 27.25
N ASP A 498 16.73 -53.50 26.92
CA ASP A 498 17.23 -54.83 26.52
C ASP A 498 17.01 -55.86 27.64
#